data_AF-A0A7S1HD48-F1
#
_entry.id   AF-A0A7S1HD48-F1
#
_cell.length_a   1.000
_cell.length_b   1.000
_cell.length_c   1.000
_cell.angle_alpha   90.00
_cell.angle_beta   90.00
_cell.angle_gamma   90.00
#
_symmetry.space_group_name_H-M   'P 1'
#
loop_
_entity.id
_entity.type
_entity.pdbx_description
1 polymer ?
#
loop_
_entity_poly.entity_id
_entity_poly.type
_entity_poly.pdbx_seq_one_letter_code
_entity_poly.pdbx_strand_id
1 'polypeptide(L)'
;MAPSVAEKVKVVVRVRPMTTKERQHGEEELVRCVSDRSVQILEQQVGQGVRGSRAQTALAYQFERCFGQETTQEELFEGCGVKEMLDHVLEGYSATVFAYGPTGSGKTFSVTGRPDSIVKNGSGDASDGVVIRSAESLFDKIREKSTDGMQFKVRASCVEIYNESIVDLVKSSRSARGVSVLPVKFDPSKGSFFVQDLSYCKCPSEVDLLRLYMKVLRNRSVAAHELNRDSSRSHALFTVYVDSMVKGPDGHIRTRHGKITFVDLAGSERLKDTRSEGQTLRETGSINKSLFTLGKVISSLCDRKSTKAPYRDSKLTQLLMDSIGGTSLTMMLACISPSSGHIQESMRTLDYANRAKSVQNKPVVLLDPGQTMLEELRKEIDILRAENRALKEALQTSNPELYASLDLTPRSLLRGEKEGGDRP
;
A
#
# COMPACT_ATOMS: atom_id res chain seq x y z
N MET A 1 -24.17 -1.18 3.36
CA MET A 1 -22.92 -1.54 2.66
C MET A 1 -22.76 -3.04 2.81
N ALA A 2 -22.30 -3.77 1.80
CA ALA A 2 -21.87 -5.15 2.04
C ALA A 2 -20.78 -5.11 3.12
N PRO A 3 -20.83 -5.96 4.16
CA PRO A 3 -19.80 -5.95 5.20
C PRO A 3 -18.44 -6.19 4.54
N SER A 4 -17.48 -5.28 4.75
CA SER A 4 -16.12 -5.49 4.25
C SER A 4 -15.54 -6.73 4.90
N VAL A 5 -15.25 -7.75 4.09
CA VAL A 5 -14.64 -8.99 4.56
C VAL A 5 -13.22 -8.65 5.02
N ALA A 6 -12.85 -9.12 6.21
CA ALA A 6 -11.49 -8.95 6.69
C ALA A 6 -10.53 -9.71 5.78
N GLU A 7 -9.52 -9.02 5.26
CA GLU A 7 -8.51 -9.58 4.37
C GLU A 7 -7.15 -9.55 5.06
N LYS A 8 -6.39 -10.64 4.97
CA LYS A 8 -5.03 -10.69 5.52
C LYS A 8 -4.06 -9.95 4.62
N VAL A 9 -3.01 -9.38 5.21
CA VAL A 9 -1.86 -8.89 4.43
C VAL A 9 -1.26 -10.06 3.64
N LYS A 10 -1.24 -9.96 2.32
CA LYS A 10 -0.60 -10.95 1.45
C LYS A 10 0.92 -10.82 1.59
N VAL A 11 1.63 -11.94 1.74
CA VAL A 11 3.09 -11.93 1.87
C VAL A 11 3.70 -12.80 0.79
N VAL A 12 4.55 -12.19 -0.04
CA VAL A 12 5.33 -12.91 -1.04
C VAL A 12 6.82 -12.77 -0.72
N VAL A 13 7.56 -13.85 -0.86
CA VAL A 13 9.01 -13.89 -0.62
C VAL A 13 9.74 -13.88 -1.94
N ARG A 14 10.81 -13.11 -2.06
CA ARG A 14 11.73 -13.17 -3.19
C ARG A 14 13.16 -13.42 -2.70
N VAL A 15 13.72 -14.53 -3.16
CA VAL A 15 15.14 -14.88 -2.96
C VAL A 15 15.91 -14.38 -4.17
N ARG A 16 16.82 -13.42 -4.00
CA ARG A 16 17.66 -12.96 -5.11
C ARG A 16 18.78 -13.96 -5.44
N PRO A 17 19.34 -13.95 -6.64
CA PRO A 17 20.57 -14.69 -6.94
C PRO A 17 21.73 -14.35 -6.00
N MET A 18 22.63 -15.31 -5.75
CA MET A 18 23.96 -15.06 -5.19
C MET A 18 24.73 -14.05 -6.05
N THR A 19 25.21 -12.97 -5.44
CA THR A 19 26.00 -11.94 -6.12
C THR A 19 27.41 -12.44 -6.45
N THR A 20 28.06 -11.79 -7.42
CA THR A 20 29.47 -12.08 -7.76
C THR A 20 30.40 -11.93 -6.56
N LYS A 21 30.16 -10.94 -5.69
CA LYS A 21 30.96 -10.73 -4.48
C LYS A 21 30.79 -11.90 -3.51
N GLU A 22 29.57 -12.31 -3.21
CA GLU A 22 29.31 -13.45 -2.30
C GLU A 22 29.95 -14.74 -2.81
N ARG A 23 29.86 -15.00 -4.13
CA ARG A 23 30.52 -16.15 -4.77
C ARG A 23 32.05 -16.08 -4.67
N GLN A 24 32.63 -14.90 -4.89
CA GLN A 24 34.08 -14.69 -4.77
C GLN A 24 34.60 -14.85 -3.33
N HIS A 25 33.78 -14.51 -2.34
CA HIS A 25 34.12 -14.72 -0.92
C HIS A 25 33.86 -16.16 -0.44
N GLY A 26 33.41 -17.05 -1.34
CA GLY A 26 33.14 -18.45 -0.99
C GLY A 26 31.94 -18.63 -0.06
N GLU A 27 30.98 -17.69 -0.07
CA GLU A 27 29.77 -17.81 0.74
C GLU A 27 28.88 -18.95 0.23
N GLU A 28 28.32 -19.71 1.16
CA GLU A 28 27.44 -20.84 0.85
C GLU A 28 26.00 -20.37 0.61
N GLU A 29 25.28 -21.09 -0.25
CA GLU A 29 23.85 -20.88 -0.46
C GLU A 29 23.04 -21.67 0.57
N LEU A 30 22.41 -20.96 1.52
CA LEU A 30 21.68 -21.57 2.63
C LEU A 30 20.15 -21.42 2.53
N VAL A 31 19.63 -20.74 1.51
CA VAL A 31 18.18 -20.54 1.35
C VAL A 31 17.70 -21.21 0.06
N ARG A 32 16.65 -22.03 0.16
CA ARG A 32 16.04 -22.72 -0.99
C ARG A 32 14.54 -22.53 -1.02
N CYS A 33 13.99 -22.20 -2.19
CA CYS A 33 12.55 -22.32 -2.43
C CYS A 33 12.24 -23.78 -2.75
N VAL A 34 11.55 -24.48 -1.84
CA VAL A 34 11.21 -25.91 -1.98
C VAL A 34 9.91 -26.10 -2.76
N SER A 35 9.06 -25.09 -2.76
CA SER A 35 7.88 -25.00 -3.62
C SER A 35 7.51 -23.53 -3.82
N ASP A 36 6.52 -23.26 -4.66
CA ASP A 36 5.95 -21.93 -4.87
C ASP A 36 5.40 -21.29 -3.59
N ARG A 37 5.25 -22.03 -2.49
CA ARG A 37 4.72 -21.51 -1.22
C ARG A 37 5.62 -21.74 -0.02
N SER A 38 6.80 -22.32 -0.22
CA SER A 38 7.69 -22.64 0.90
C SER A 38 9.15 -22.33 0.60
N VAL A 39 9.76 -21.62 1.54
CA VAL A 39 11.19 -21.33 1.58
C VAL A 39 11.80 -22.00 2.81
N GLN A 40 12.97 -22.62 2.62
CA GLN A 40 13.73 -23.29 3.67
C GLN A 40 15.10 -22.63 3.84
N ILE A 41 15.52 -22.54 5.10
CA ILE A 41 16.87 -22.17 5.48
C ILE A 41 17.58 -23.41 5.99
N LEU A 42 18.70 -23.75 5.38
CA LEU A 42 19.58 -24.83 5.80
C LEU A 42 20.44 -24.34 6.96
N GLU A 43 20.21 -24.90 8.14
CA GLU A 43 20.98 -24.60 9.34
C GLU A 43 22.09 -25.65 9.48
N GLN A 44 23.35 -25.20 9.48
CA GLN A 44 24.47 -26.05 9.85
C GLN A 44 24.60 -26.05 11.38
N GLN A 45 24.07 -27.06 12.04
CA GLN A 45 24.38 -27.31 13.45
C GLN A 45 25.80 -27.90 13.54
N VAL A 46 26.73 -27.15 14.15
CA VAL A 46 28.02 -27.71 14.58
C VAL A 46 27.75 -28.53 15.84
N GLY A 47 27.40 -29.80 15.67
CA GLY A 47 27.20 -30.70 16.80
C GLY A 47 28.49 -30.85 17.60
N GLN A 48 28.48 -30.47 18.89
CA GLN A 48 29.51 -30.84 19.88
C GLN A 48 29.41 -32.34 20.28
N GLY A 49 29.09 -33.21 19.32
CA GLY A 49 28.87 -34.64 19.53
C GLY A 49 30.00 -35.48 18.95
N VAL A 50 30.45 -36.47 19.72
CA VAL A 50 31.43 -37.48 19.34
C VAL A 50 30.93 -38.22 18.07
N ARG A 51 31.72 -38.11 16.98
CA ARG A 51 31.49 -38.64 15.61
C ARG A 51 30.57 -37.81 14.71
N GLY A 52 31.10 -36.70 14.18
CA GLY A 52 31.16 -36.38 12.73
C GLY A 52 29.89 -36.29 11.88
N SER A 53 28.70 -36.56 12.39
CA SER A 53 27.44 -36.44 11.66
C SER A 53 26.95 -35.00 11.71
N ARG A 54 27.14 -34.25 10.62
CA ARG A 54 26.46 -32.96 10.40
C ARG A 54 24.96 -33.22 10.22
N ALA A 55 24.18 -33.11 11.29
CA ALA A 55 22.72 -33.05 11.17
C ALA A 55 22.36 -31.66 10.63
N GLN A 56 21.86 -31.61 9.39
CA GLN A 56 21.39 -30.37 8.78
C GLN A 56 19.91 -30.20 9.15
N THR A 57 19.60 -29.29 10.06
CA THR A 57 18.22 -28.91 10.37
C THR A 57 17.76 -27.86 9.34
N ALA A 58 16.52 -27.97 8.87
CA ALA A 58 15.97 -27.01 7.91
C ALA A 58 14.82 -26.23 8.57
N LEU A 59 14.94 -24.91 8.66
CA LEU A 59 13.86 -24.03 9.10
C LEU A 59 12.98 -23.71 7.89
N ALA A 60 11.73 -24.17 7.92
CA ALA A 60 10.78 -23.99 6.83
C ALA A 60 9.77 -22.87 7.15
N TYR A 61 9.56 -22.00 6.18
CA TYR A 61 8.55 -20.95 6.22
C TYR A 61 7.54 -21.15 5.08
N GLN A 62 6.30 -20.73 5.31
CA GLN A 62 5.20 -20.81 4.34
C GLN A 62 4.54 -19.45 4.13
N PHE A 63 4.35 -19.09 2.85
CA PHE A 63 3.81 -17.81 2.39
C PHE A 63 2.88 -18.00 1.20
N GLU A 64 2.19 -16.94 0.80
CA GLU A 64 1.28 -16.96 -0.36
C GLU A 64 2.02 -17.32 -1.64
N ARG A 65 3.25 -16.78 -1.82
CA ARG A 65 4.16 -17.18 -2.89
C ARG A 65 5.63 -16.99 -2.52
N CYS A 66 6.51 -17.85 -3.03
CA CYS A 66 7.96 -17.80 -2.87
C CYS A 66 8.62 -17.83 -4.26
N PHE A 67 9.32 -16.76 -4.61
CA PHE A 67 10.05 -16.61 -5.86
C PHE A 67 11.53 -16.94 -5.62
N GLY A 68 12.03 -17.91 -6.38
CA GLY A 68 13.42 -18.36 -6.31
C GLY A 68 14.38 -17.43 -7.05
N GLN A 69 15.66 -17.81 -7.05
CA GLN A 69 16.73 -17.03 -7.66
C GLN A 69 16.55 -16.81 -9.17
N GLU A 70 15.99 -17.80 -9.86
CA GLU A 70 15.78 -17.76 -11.31
C GLU A 70 14.54 -16.96 -11.73
N THR A 71 13.73 -16.49 -10.77
CA THR A 71 12.50 -15.75 -11.09
C THR A 71 12.82 -14.39 -11.70
N THR A 72 12.35 -14.21 -12.93
CA THR A 72 12.41 -12.95 -13.68
C THR A 72 11.48 -11.87 -13.11
N GLN A 73 11.64 -10.62 -13.53
CA GLN A 73 10.73 -9.55 -13.11
C GLN A 73 9.31 -9.74 -13.64
N GLU A 74 9.19 -10.33 -14.83
CA GLU A 74 7.91 -10.63 -15.44
C GLU A 74 7.16 -11.70 -14.65
N GLU A 75 7.80 -12.83 -14.36
CA GLU A 75 7.21 -13.88 -13.53
C GLU A 75 6.86 -13.39 -12.12
N LEU A 76 7.67 -12.50 -11.54
CA LEU A 76 7.33 -11.83 -10.29
C LEU A 76 6.04 -11.02 -10.43
N PHE A 77 5.93 -10.18 -11.47
CA PHE A 77 4.77 -9.32 -11.69
C PHE A 77 3.49 -10.12 -11.96
N GLU A 78 3.57 -11.13 -12.84
CA GLU A 78 2.48 -12.07 -13.12
C GLU A 78 2.05 -12.81 -11.85
N GLY A 79 3.03 -13.18 -11.02
CA GLY A 79 2.80 -14.12 -9.96
C GLY A 79 2.48 -13.54 -8.59
N CYS A 80 2.85 -12.29 -8.33
CA CYS A 80 2.79 -11.72 -6.98
C CYS A 80 1.37 -11.30 -6.55
N GLY A 81 0.46 -11.08 -7.50
CA GLY A 81 -0.92 -10.65 -7.25
C GLY A 81 -1.16 -9.15 -7.43
N VAL A 82 -0.19 -8.39 -7.95
CA VAL A 82 -0.35 -6.93 -8.17
C VAL A 82 -1.38 -6.65 -9.27
N LYS A 83 -1.48 -7.49 -10.30
CA LYS A 83 -2.53 -7.36 -11.33
C LYS A 83 -3.94 -7.35 -10.74
N GLU A 84 -4.20 -8.24 -9.80
CA GLU A 84 -5.47 -8.31 -9.07
C GLU A 84 -5.69 -7.04 -8.23
N MET A 85 -4.64 -6.53 -7.58
CA MET A 85 -4.75 -5.27 -6.84
C MET A 85 -5.10 -4.09 -7.76
N LEU A 86 -4.59 -4.06 -8.98
CA LEU A 86 -4.95 -3.03 -9.98
C LEU A 86 -6.45 -3.11 -10.35
N ASP A 87 -7.02 -4.31 -10.46
CA ASP A 87 -8.46 -4.46 -10.70
C ASP A 87 -9.30 -3.82 -9.59
N HIS A 88 -8.95 -4.09 -8.33
CA HIS A 88 -9.60 -3.48 -7.18
C HIS A 88 -9.37 -1.97 -7.11
N VAL A 89 -8.19 -1.48 -7.52
CA VAL A 89 -7.92 -0.03 -7.59
C VAL A 89 -8.88 0.64 -8.58
N LEU A 90 -9.11 0.04 -9.75
CA LEU A 90 -10.10 0.55 -10.72
C LEU A 90 -11.54 0.53 -10.17
N GLU A 91 -11.83 -0.36 -9.23
CA GLU A 91 -13.11 -0.43 -8.52
C GLU A 91 -13.24 0.57 -7.36
N GLY A 92 -12.16 1.28 -7.00
CA GLY A 92 -12.15 2.30 -5.95
C GLY A 92 -11.51 1.86 -4.64
N TYR A 93 -10.80 0.73 -4.60
CA TYR A 93 -10.06 0.32 -3.41
C TYR A 93 -8.71 1.03 -3.29
N SER A 94 -8.23 1.14 -2.05
CA SER A 94 -6.83 1.45 -1.78
C SER A 94 -6.00 0.16 -1.79
N ALA A 95 -4.80 0.24 -2.35
CA ALA A 95 -3.85 -0.85 -2.45
C ALA A 95 -2.45 -0.37 -2.06
N THR A 96 -1.68 -1.22 -1.37
CA THR A 96 -0.30 -0.93 -0.97
C THR A 96 0.58 -2.13 -1.22
N VAL A 97 1.69 -1.92 -1.92
CA VAL A 97 2.74 -2.93 -2.14
C VAL A 97 4.02 -2.38 -1.53
N PHE A 98 4.54 -3.04 -0.49
CA PHE A 98 5.79 -2.59 0.14
C PHE A 98 6.86 -3.67 0.13
N ALA A 99 8.07 -3.30 -0.30
CA ALA A 99 9.23 -4.17 -0.26
C ALA A 99 9.98 -4.01 1.07
N TYR A 100 10.33 -5.12 1.70
CA TYR A 100 10.98 -5.16 3.01
C TYR A 100 12.12 -6.19 3.01
N GLY A 101 13.21 -5.89 3.71
CA GLY A 101 14.40 -6.73 3.79
C GLY A 101 15.67 -5.89 3.97
N PRO A 102 16.83 -6.52 4.20
CA PRO A 102 18.08 -5.81 4.42
C PRO A 102 18.57 -5.11 3.14
N THR A 103 19.51 -4.19 3.25
CA THR A 103 20.18 -3.59 2.10
C THR A 103 20.82 -4.66 1.21
N GLY A 104 20.72 -4.49 -0.11
CA GLY A 104 21.22 -5.47 -1.07
C GLY A 104 20.37 -6.73 -1.23
N SER A 105 19.25 -6.90 -0.51
CA SER A 105 18.35 -8.06 -0.68
C SER A 105 17.50 -8.04 -1.96
N GLY A 106 17.43 -6.91 -2.67
CA GLY A 106 16.67 -6.78 -3.92
C GLY A 106 15.34 -6.02 -3.81
N LYS A 107 15.12 -5.24 -2.73
CA LYS A 107 13.92 -4.37 -2.57
C LYS A 107 13.70 -3.44 -3.77
N THR A 108 14.63 -2.51 -4.00
CA THR A 108 14.59 -1.57 -5.11
C THR A 108 14.59 -2.28 -6.47
N PHE A 109 15.34 -3.38 -6.60
CA PHE A 109 15.30 -4.19 -7.83
C PHE A 109 13.90 -4.73 -8.11
N SER A 110 13.19 -5.20 -7.10
CA SER A 110 11.84 -5.73 -7.30
C SER A 110 10.80 -4.66 -7.57
N VAL A 111 10.85 -3.55 -6.82
CA VAL A 111 9.88 -2.45 -6.96
C VAL A 111 10.13 -1.66 -8.25
N THR A 112 11.37 -1.21 -8.44
CA THR A 112 11.76 -0.30 -9.51
C THR A 112 12.38 -1.02 -10.70
N GLY A 113 13.27 -1.99 -10.44
CA GLY A 113 14.16 -2.55 -11.45
C GLY A 113 15.58 -1.99 -11.31
N ARG A 114 16.21 -1.59 -12.41
CA ARG A 114 17.51 -0.91 -12.39
C ARG A 114 17.32 0.60 -12.61
N PRO A 115 17.32 1.43 -11.55
CA PRO A 115 17.01 2.85 -11.67
C PRO A 115 17.89 3.59 -12.68
N ASP A 116 19.18 3.30 -12.71
CA ASP A 116 20.13 3.93 -13.64
C ASP A 116 19.84 3.57 -15.10
N SER A 117 19.47 2.32 -15.36
CA SER A 117 19.06 1.86 -16.70
C SER A 117 17.77 2.55 -17.12
N ILE A 118 16.78 2.63 -16.22
CA ILE A 118 15.48 3.27 -16.48
C ILE A 118 15.64 4.77 -16.78
N VAL A 119 16.48 5.46 -16.02
CA VAL A 119 16.74 6.90 -16.22
C VAL A 119 17.49 7.16 -17.52
N LYS A 120 18.39 6.27 -17.95
CA LYS A 120 19.20 6.43 -19.17
C LYS A 120 18.49 5.97 -20.44
N ASN A 121 17.83 4.81 -20.38
CA ASN A 121 17.34 4.08 -21.54
C ASN A 121 15.80 4.05 -21.63
N GLY A 122 15.09 4.49 -20.58
CA GLY A 122 13.64 4.40 -20.49
C GLY A 122 13.16 3.04 -19.96
N SER A 123 11.86 2.77 -20.12
CA SER A 123 11.23 1.47 -19.84
C SER A 123 11.33 0.53 -21.05
N GLY A 124 11.01 -0.75 -20.85
CA GLY A 124 11.09 -1.82 -21.85
C GLY A 124 12.24 -2.79 -21.65
N ASP A 125 12.96 -2.71 -20.51
CA ASP A 125 14.03 -3.65 -20.17
C ASP A 125 13.48 -4.86 -19.39
N ALA A 126 14.06 -6.04 -19.60
CA ALA A 126 13.65 -7.24 -18.86
C ALA A 126 13.78 -7.07 -17.32
N SER A 127 14.63 -6.15 -16.87
CA SER A 127 14.83 -5.80 -15.47
C SER A 127 13.82 -4.79 -14.90
N ASP A 128 12.87 -4.28 -15.70
CA ASP A 128 11.84 -3.37 -15.21
C ASP A 128 11.01 -4.01 -14.09
N GLY A 129 10.91 -3.27 -12.98
CA GLY A 129 10.25 -3.74 -11.77
C GLY A 129 8.73 -3.65 -11.80
N VAL A 130 8.14 -4.01 -10.67
CA VAL A 130 6.69 -4.05 -10.49
C VAL A 130 6.02 -2.71 -10.81
N VAL A 131 6.64 -1.56 -10.49
CA VAL A 131 6.03 -0.24 -10.74
C VAL A 131 5.82 0.03 -12.23
N ILE A 132 6.84 -0.22 -13.06
CA ILE A 132 6.77 0.03 -14.51
C ILE A 132 5.75 -0.90 -15.16
N ARG A 133 5.83 -2.20 -14.84
CA ARG A 133 4.87 -3.21 -15.35
C ARG A 133 3.44 -2.93 -14.88
N SER A 134 3.27 -2.37 -13.68
CA SER A 134 1.97 -1.93 -13.18
C SER A 134 1.41 -0.73 -13.94
N ALA A 135 2.26 0.18 -14.44
CA ALA A 135 1.81 1.30 -15.25
C ALA A 135 1.20 0.81 -16.57
N GLU A 136 1.90 -0.07 -17.29
CA GLU A 136 1.41 -0.69 -18.52
C GLU A 136 0.08 -1.42 -18.28
N SER A 137 0.07 -2.38 -17.34
CA SER A 137 -1.13 -3.16 -16.99
C SER A 137 -2.30 -2.30 -16.53
N LEU A 138 -2.05 -1.22 -15.77
CA LEU A 138 -3.09 -0.28 -15.36
C LEU A 138 -3.73 0.39 -16.57
N PHE A 139 -2.94 0.90 -17.51
CA PHE A 139 -3.47 1.59 -18.69
C PHE A 139 -4.12 0.62 -19.68
N ASP A 140 -3.68 -0.63 -19.76
CA ASP A 140 -4.35 -1.69 -20.52
C ASP A 140 -5.77 -1.93 -19.98
N LYS A 141 -5.89 -2.14 -18.66
CA LYS A 141 -7.18 -2.33 -17.98
C LYS A 141 -8.07 -1.08 -18.06
N ILE A 142 -7.49 0.12 -18.03
CA ILE A 142 -8.25 1.37 -18.26
C ILE A 142 -8.83 1.40 -19.66
N ARG A 143 -8.05 1.03 -20.69
CA ARG A 143 -8.54 1.00 -22.08
C ARG A 143 -9.67 0.01 -22.25
N GLU A 144 -9.54 -1.18 -21.65
CA GLU A 144 -10.60 -2.19 -21.61
C GLU A 144 -11.87 -1.65 -20.92
N LYS A 145 -11.79 -1.19 -19.66
CA LYS A 145 -12.99 -0.69 -18.95
C LYS A 145 -13.57 0.60 -19.56
N SER A 146 -12.80 1.35 -20.34
CA SER A 146 -13.31 2.52 -21.06
C SER A 146 -14.27 2.14 -22.19
N THR A 147 -14.13 0.94 -22.79
CA THR A 147 -15.12 0.46 -23.77
C THR A 147 -16.48 0.18 -23.16
N ASP A 148 -16.52 -0.05 -21.84
CA ASP A 148 -17.76 -0.27 -21.07
C ASP A 148 -18.42 1.05 -20.62
N GLY A 149 -17.93 2.20 -21.12
CA GLY A 149 -18.47 3.52 -20.81
C GLY A 149 -17.97 4.13 -19.50
N MET A 150 -16.95 3.54 -18.87
CA MET A 150 -16.26 4.15 -17.72
C MET A 150 -15.26 5.22 -18.18
N GLN A 151 -15.08 6.26 -17.37
CA GLN A 151 -14.06 7.28 -17.57
C GLN A 151 -13.07 7.27 -16.42
N PHE A 152 -11.80 7.54 -16.70
CA PHE A 152 -10.75 7.50 -15.69
C PHE A 152 -9.92 8.79 -15.68
N LYS A 153 -9.53 9.23 -14.49
CA LYS A 153 -8.51 10.27 -14.30
C LYS A 153 -7.38 9.70 -13.45
N VAL A 154 -6.18 9.71 -13.99
CA VAL A 154 -4.99 9.22 -13.30
C VAL A 154 -4.08 10.39 -12.90
N ARG A 155 -3.63 10.37 -11.66
CA ARG A 155 -2.62 11.30 -11.13
C ARG A 155 -1.67 10.56 -10.21
N ALA A 156 -0.45 11.05 -10.05
CA ALA A 156 0.53 10.41 -9.18
C ALA A 156 1.31 11.41 -8.35
N SER A 157 1.79 10.94 -7.20
CA SER A 157 2.66 11.66 -6.27
C SER A 157 3.79 10.77 -5.80
N CYS A 158 4.90 11.36 -5.34
CA CYS A 158 5.97 10.59 -4.73
C CYS A 158 6.58 11.34 -3.55
N VAL A 159 6.70 10.65 -2.42
CA VAL A 159 7.35 11.16 -1.23
C VAL A 159 8.56 10.32 -0.87
N GLU A 160 9.63 11.00 -0.45
CA GLU A 160 10.75 10.37 0.23
C GLU A 160 10.67 10.71 1.73
N ILE A 161 10.83 9.68 2.58
CA ILE A 161 10.97 9.83 4.02
C ILE A 161 12.43 9.55 4.37
N TYR A 162 13.14 10.57 4.83
CA TYR A 162 14.51 10.45 5.32
C TYR A 162 14.65 11.20 6.64
N ASN A 163 15.17 10.53 7.67
CA ASN A 163 15.34 11.11 9.00
C ASN A 163 14.06 11.80 9.53
N GLU A 164 12.91 11.11 9.44
CA GLU A 164 11.58 11.60 9.81
C GLU A 164 11.12 12.90 9.12
N SER A 165 11.81 13.29 8.04
CA SER A 165 11.49 14.44 7.20
C SER A 165 10.92 13.96 5.86
N ILE A 166 9.88 14.63 5.37
CA ILE A 166 9.22 14.27 4.12
C ILE A 166 9.60 15.24 3.02
N VAL A 167 10.01 14.70 1.89
CA VAL A 167 10.37 15.46 0.69
C VAL A 167 9.47 15.05 -0.47
N ASP A 168 8.98 16.03 -1.22
CA ASP A 168 8.22 15.82 -2.45
C ASP A 168 9.18 15.58 -3.64
N LEU A 169 9.18 14.37 -4.18
CA LEU A 169 10.04 13.99 -5.31
C LEU A 169 9.45 14.39 -6.67
N VAL A 170 8.18 14.79 -6.76
CA VAL A 170 7.53 15.25 -8.01
C VAL A 170 7.92 16.69 -8.31
N LYS A 171 7.89 17.55 -7.28
CA LYS A 171 8.21 18.97 -7.41
C LYS A 171 9.69 19.30 -7.27
N SER A 172 10.52 18.38 -6.77
CA SER A 172 11.95 18.63 -6.54
C SER A 172 12.61 19.23 -7.79
N SER A 173 12.64 20.55 -7.78
CA SER A 173 13.16 21.52 -8.73
C SER A 173 13.67 22.59 -7.79
N ARG A 174 14.99 22.73 -7.75
CA ARG A 174 15.72 23.61 -6.84
C ARG A 174 15.00 24.94 -6.70
N SER A 175 14.50 25.23 -5.49
CA SER A 175 14.28 26.61 -5.09
C SER A 175 15.61 27.13 -4.54
N ALA A 176 15.89 28.41 -4.69
CA ALA A 176 17.07 29.06 -4.11
C ALA A 176 17.13 29.00 -2.55
N ARG A 177 16.16 28.34 -1.90
CA ARG A 177 15.99 28.26 -0.43
C ARG A 177 16.09 26.83 0.15
N GLY A 178 16.53 25.84 -0.63
CA GLY A 178 16.71 24.45 -0.15
C GLY A 178 15.50 23.54 -0.37
N VAL A 179 15.58 22.31 0.18
CA VAL A 179 14.57 21.26 0.06
C VAL A 179 13.40 21.57 0.99
N SER A 180 12.19 21.77 0.43
CA SER A 180 10.98 21.97 1.23
C SER A 180 10.59 20.67 1.93
N VAL A 181 10.63 20.67 3.26
CA VAL A 181 10.13 19.57 4.09
C VAL A 181 8.63 19.73 4.30
N LEU A 182 7.84 18.72 3.95
CA LEU A 182 6.39 18.78 4.05
C LEU A 182 5.87 18.25 5.40
N PRO A 183 4.90 18.92 6.04
CA PRO A 183 4.32 18.45 7.29
C PRO A 183 3.28 17.34 7.06
N VAL A 184 3.22 16.37 7.97
CA VAL A 184 2.14 15.38 8.05
C VAL A 184 1.06 15.89 8.99
N LYS A 185 -0.19 15.87 8.54
CA LYS A 185 -1.37 16.24 9.33
C LYS A 185 -2.32 15.06 9.44
N PHE A 186 -3.12 15.04 10.50
CA PHE A 186 -4.21 14.08 10.68
C PHE A 186 -5.51 14.70 10.18
N ASP A 187 -6.27 13.97 9.38
CA ASP A 187 -7.62 14.34 8.96
C ASP A 187 -8.64 13.60 9.82
N PRO A 188 -9.34 14.28 10.76
CA PRO A 188 -10.33 13.64 11.62
C PRO A 188 -11.52 13.06 10.85
N SER A 189 -11.87 13.64 9.70
CA SER A 189 -13.01 13.18 8.90
C SER A 189 -12.74 11.84 8.22
N LYS A 190 -11.48 11.60 7.84
CA LYS A 190 -11.04 10.34 7.20
C LYS A 190 -10.40 9.36 8.18
N GLY A 191 -10.11 9.81 9.40
CA GLY A 191 -9.38 9.02 10.40
C GLY A 191 -7.95 8.65 9.98
N SER A 192 -7.34 9.40 9.05
CA SER A 192 -6.05 9.05 8.42
C SER A 192 -5.08 10.22 8.37
N PHE A 193 -3.78 9.93 8.22
CA PHE A 193 -2.76 10.96 8.01
C PHE A 193 -2.59 11.31 6.53
N PHE A 194 -2.22 12.55 6.25
CA PHE A 194 -1.87 13.02 4.91
C PHE A 194 -0.69 13.99 4.94
N VAL A 195 0.00 14.12 3.82
CA VAL A 195 1.08 15.11 3.63
C VAL A 195 0.46 16.40 3.10
N GLN A 196 0.61 17.48 3.85
CA GLN A 196 0.11 18.79 3.41
C GLN A 196 0.96 19.31 2.24
N ASP A 197 0.32 19.99 1.29
CA ASP A 197 0.95 20.65 0.15
C ASP A 197 1.72 19.69 -0.80
N LEU A 198 1.45 18.38 -0.69
CA LEU A 198 1.99 17.37 -1.58
C LEU A 198 1.54 17.62 -3.02
N SER A 199 2.49 17.51 -3.95
CA SER A 199 2.23 17.73 -5.36
C SER A 199 1.71 16.48 -6.05
N TYR A 200 0.78 16.70 -6.97
CA TYR A 200 0.26 15.68 -7.85
C TYR A 200 0.56 16.06 -9.29
N CYS A 201 0.97 15.08 -10.10
CA CYS A 201 1.11 15.24 -11.53
C CYS A 201 0.00 14.44 -12.21
N LYS A 202 -0.70 15.06 -13.17
CA LYS A 202 -1.70 14.38 -13.99
C LYS A 202 -1.00 13.48 -15.00
N CYS A 203 -1.46 12.26 -15.14
CA CYS A 203 -0.88 11.26 -16.04
C CYS A 203 -1.99 10.70 -16.95
N PRO A 204 -2.40 11.41 -18.02
CA PRO A 204 -3.50 10.95 -18.88
C PRO A 204 -3.15 9.70 -19.70
N SER A 205 -1.86 9.37 -19.83
CA SER A 205 -1.36 8.17 -20.52
C SER A 205 -0.29 7.44 -19.72
N GLU A 206 -0.03 6.20 -20.11
CA GLU A 206 1.08 5.37 -19.59
C GLU A 206 2.43 6.10 -19.72
N VAL A 207 2.67 6.68 -20.89
CA VAL A 207 3.90 7.44 -21.19
C VAL A 207 4.10 8.60 -20.20
N ASP A 208 3.02 9.29 -19.82
CA ASP A 208 3.10 10.39 -18.85
C ASP A 208 3.40 9.89 -17.43
N LEU A 209 2.83 8.75 -17.04
CA LEU A 209 3.10 8.13 -15.74
C LEU A 209 4.56 7.65 -15.66
N LEU A 210 5.06 6.99 -16.69
CA LEU A 210 6.44 6.52 -16.77
C LEU A 210 7.44 7.69 -16.82
N ARG A 211 7.14 8.75 -17.58
CA ARG A 211 7.95 9.98 -17.59
C ARG A 211 8.04 10.63 -16.22
N LEU A 212 6.92 10.68 -15.49
CA LEU A 212 6.91 11.17 -14.10
C LEU A 212 7.76 10.26 -13.20
N TYR A 213 7.63 8.95 -13.33
CA TYR A 213 8.38 7.99 -12.52
C TYR A 213 9.90 8.14 -12.74
N MET A 214 10.35 8.24 -14.00
CA MET A 214 11.76 8.52 -14.33
C MET A 214 12.25 9.84 -13.73
N LYS A 215 11.43 10.91 -13.79
CA LYS A 215 11.74 12.19 -13.16
C LYS A 215 11.94 12.03 -11.64
N VAL A 216 11.04 11.29 -10.99
CA VAL A 216 11.10 10.99 -9.55
C VAL A 216 12.37 10.21 -9.19
N LEU A 217 12.73 9.19 -9.98
CA LEU A 217 13.97 8.42 -9.78
C LEU A 217 15.21 9.30 -9.89
N ARG A 218 15.27 10.17 -10.90
CA ARG A 218 16.35 11.15 -11.06
C ARG A 218 16.44 12.09 -9.85
N ASN A 219 15.29 12.61 -9.40
CA ASN A 219 15.23 13.50 -8.24
C ASN A 219 15.70 12.81 -6.94
N ARG A 220 15.35 11.53 -6.76
CA ARG A 220 15.84 10.71 -5.64
C ARG A 220 17.36 10.49 -5.70
N SER A 221 17.90 10.19 -6.89
CA SER A 221 19.35 10.04 -7.10
C SER A 221 20.13 11.33 -6.79
N VAL A 222 19.65 12.48 -7.27
CA VAL A 222 20.26 13.78 -6.96
C VAL A 222 20.23 14.07 -5.45
N ALA A 223 19.11 13.81 -4.79
CA ALA A 223 18.97 13.99 -3.35
C ALA A 223 19.92 13.07 -2.55
N ALA A 224 20.19 11.86 -3.05
CA ALA A 224 21.19 10.93 -2.48
C ALA A 224 22.59 11.55 -2.48
N HIS A 225 23.03 12.06 -3.63
CA HIS A 225 24.37 12.63 -3.81
C HIS A 225 24.58 13.96 -3.07
N GLU A 226 23.61 14.88 -3.09
CA GLU A 226 23.78 16.23 -2.51
C GLU A 226 23.76 16.24 -0.97
N LEU A 227 23.11 15.26 -0.36
CA LEU A 227 22.85 15.24 1.09
C LEU A 227 23.61 14.13 1.81
N ASN A 228 24.59 13.49 1.15
CA ASN A 228 25.23 12.25 1.62
C ASN A 228 24.21 11.20 2.07
N ARG A 229 23.03 11.21 1.43
CA ARG A 229 21.92 10.30 1.71
C ARG A 229 22.21 9.00 0.98
N ASP A 230 22.33 7.92 1.74
CA ASP A 230 22.28 6.60 1.12
C ASP A 230 20.81 6.26 0.82
N SER A 231 20.51 5.85 -0.41
CA SER A 231 19.19 5.34 -0.81
C SER A 231 18.74 4.13 0.04
N SER A 232 19.69 3.41 0.64
CA SER A 232 19.44 2.34 1.61
C SER A 232 18.81 2.83 2.93
N ARG A 233 18.88 4.15 3.19
CA ARG A 233 18.49 4.82 4.44
C ARG A 233 17.22 5.66 4.31
N SER A 234 16.63 5.76 3.13
CA SER A 234 15.37 6.47 2.92
C SER A 234 14.26 5.53 2.47
N HIS A 235 13.01 5.89 2.78
CA HIS A 235 11.83 5.21 2.26
C HIS A 235 11.28 6.03 1.09
N ALA A 236 10.89 5.37 0.01
CA ALA A 236 10.20 6.02 -1.11
C ALA A 236 8.80 5.46 -1.26
N LEU A 237 7.79 6.33 -1.29
CA LEU A 237 6.39 5.97 -1.51
C LEU A 237 5.93 6.63 -2.81
N PHE A 238 5.76 5.84 -3.86
CA PHE A 238 5.17 6.27 -5.14
C PHE A 238 3.71 5.88 -5.17
N THR A 239 2.81 6.85 -5.24
CA THR A 239 1.36 6.61 -5.22
C THR A 239 0.71 7.04 -6.53
N VAL A 240 -0.05 6.13 -7.12
CA VAL A 240 -0.90 6.37 -8.29
C VAL A 240 -2.35 6.39 -7.81
N TYR A 241 -3.06 7.48 -8.11
CA TYR A 241 -4.47 7.66 -7.80
C TYR A 241 -5.28 7.51 -9.08
N VAL A 242 -6.40 6.81 -9.00
CA VAL A 242 -7.29 6.55 -10.13
C VAL A 242 -8.71 6.92 -9.72
N ASP A 243 -9.24 7.99 -10.31
CA ASP A 243 -10.65 8.35 -10.15
C ASP A 243 -11.44 7.68 -11.28
N SER A 244 -12.29 6.72 -10.93
CA SER A 244 -13.14 5.97 -11.85
C SER A 244 -14.55 6.57 -11.85
N MET A 245 -15.04 6.98 -13.01
CA MET A 245 -16.33 7.65 -13.18
C MET A 245 -17.24 6.81 -14.06
N VAL A 246 -18.44 6.49 -13.59
CA VAL A 246 -19.45 5.72 -14.33
C VAL A 246 -20.78 6.46 -14.32
N LYS A 247 -21.43 6.59 -15.48
CA LYS A 247 -22.76 7.19 -15.55
C LYS A 247 -23.82 6.17 -15.13
N GLY A 248 -24.55 6.46 -14.07
CA GLY A 248 -25.65 5.65 -13.59
C GLY A 248 -26.87 5.67 -14.50
N PRO A 249 -27.80 4.71 -14.35
CA PRO A 249 -29.06 4.68 -15.08
C PRO A 249 -29.96 5.89 -14.77
N ASP A 250 -29.78 6.50 -13.59
CA ASP A 250 -30.40 7.74 -13.15
C ASP A 250 -29.72 9.00 -13.73
N GLY A 251 -28.80 8.85 -14.69
CA GLY A 251 -28.09 9.94 -15.35
C GLY A 251 -26.97 10.59 -14.52
N HIS A 252 -26.85 10.23 -13.23
CA HIS A 252 -25.85 10.78 -12.32
C HIS A 252 -24.51 10.08 -12.47
N ILE A 253 -23.41 10.84 -12.44
CA ILE A 253 -22.05 10.28 -12.48
C ILE A 253 -21.69 9.79 -11.08
N ARG A 254 -21.33 8.50 -10.98
CA ARG A 254 -20.74 7.89 -9.79
C ARG A 254 -19.22 7.90 -9.89
N THR A 255 -18.53 8.35 -8.87
CA THR A 255 -17.07 8.51 -8.83
C THR A 255 -16.52 7.67 -7.69
N ARG A 256 -15.55 6.82 -8.02
CA ARG A 256 -14.81 6.01 -7.05
C ARG A 256 -13.35 6.42 -7.06
N HIS A 257 -12.72 6.43 -5.90
CA HIS A 257 -11.36 6.93 -5.68
C HIS A 257 -10.41 5.78 -5.34
N GLY A 258 -9.84 5.16 -6.36
CA GLY A 258 -8.79 4.16 -6.18
C GLY A 258 -7.42 4.77 -5.92
N LYS A 259 -6.55 4.03 -5.23
CA LYS A 259 -5.11 4.35 -5.21
C LYS A 259 -4.27 3.09 -5.05
N ILE A 260 -3.09 3.07 -5.66
CA ILE A 260 -2.05 2.09 -5.39
C ILE A 260 -0.76 2.80 -4.96
N THR A 261 -0.20 2.38 -3.83
CA THR A 261 1.05 2.90 -3.28
C THR A 261 2.14 1.83 -3.32
N PHE A 262 3.19 2.09 -4.08
CA PHE A 262 4.40 1.27 -4.12
C PHE A 262 5.45 1.85 -3.18
N VAL A 263 5.93 1.03 -2.26
CA VAL A 263 6.83 1.45 -1.18
C VAL A 263 8.14 0.68 -1.27
N ASP A 264 9.24 1.41 -1.42
CA ASP A 264 10.60 0.91 -1.30
C ASP A 264 11.14 1.37 0.05
N LEU A 265 11.15 0.44 1.03
CA LEU A 265 11.59 0.76 2.38
C LEU A 265 13.12 0.80 2.48
N ALA A 266 13.62 1.50 3.51
CA ALA A 266 15.01 1.44 3.92
C ALA A 266 15.44 0.00 4.32
N GLY A 267 16.74 -0.24 4.41
CA GLY A 267 17.32 -1.49 4.92
C GLY A 267 16.83 -1.83 6.33
N SER A 268 16.45 -3.09 6.55
CA SER A 268 15.97 -3.59 7.85
C SER A 268 17.08 -4.01 8.81
N GLU A 269 18.33 -4.04 8.35
CA GLU A 269 19.49 -4.45 9.14
C GLU A 269 19.77 -3.50 10.31
N ARG A 270 20.40 -4.04 11.37
CA ARG A 270 20.76 -3.26 12.55
C ARG A 270 22.09 -2.55 12.33
N LEU A 271 22.07 -1.23 12.35
CA LEU A 271 23.26 -0.38 12.20
C LEU A 271 24.28 -0.47 13.37
N LYS A 272 24.04 -1.25 14.43
CA LYS A 272 25.04 -1.51 15.49
C LYS A 272 26.27 -2.27 14.95
N ASP A 273 26.12 -2.94 13.82
CA ASP A 273 27.21 -3.69 13.17
C ASP A 273 28.02 -2.82 12.19
N THR A 274 27.58 -1.57 11.92
CA THR A 274 28.29 -0.61 11.05
C THR A 274 29.01 0.46 11.86
N ARG A 275 30.34 0.31 12.02
CA ARG A 275 31.25 1.23 12.72
C ARG A 275 31.21 2.65 12.13
N SER A 276 30.36 3.54 12.63
CA SER A 276 30.33 4.94 12.19
C SER A 276 30.04 5.89 13.37
N GLU A 277 30.99 6.80 13.63
CA GLU A 277 31.04 7.67 14.82
C GLU A 277 30.14 8.92 14.73
N GLY A 278 29.61 9.34 15.89
CA GLY A 278 29.17 10.71 16.17
C GLY A 278 27.87 11.19 15.52
N GLN A 279 27.94 11.67 14.28
CA GLN A 279 26.80 12.26 13.55
C GLN A 279 25.86 11.19 12.99
N THR A 280 26.43 10.02 12.67
CA THR A 280 25.69 8.84 12.21
C THR A 280 24.73 8.32 13.27
N LEU A 281 24.95 8.53 14.58
CA LEU A 281 24.11 7.96 15.63
C LEU A 281 22.69 8.55 15.68
N ARG A 282 22.51 9.86 15.48
CA ARG A 282 21.17 10.50 15.45
C ARG A 282 20.37 10.10 14.21
N GLU A 283 21.04 10.09 13.06
CA GLU A 283 20.47 9.61 11.79
C GLU A 283 20.13 8.10 11.85
N THR A 284 21.05 7.30 12.40
CA THR A 284 20.89 5.86 12.68
C THR A 284 19.71 5.58 13.59
N GLY A 285 19.50 6.43 14.60
CA GLY A 285 18.35 6.37 15.48
C GLY A 285 17.04 6.56 14.72
N SER A 286 16.95 7.55 13.83
CA SER A 286 15.72 7.89 13.10
C SER A 286 15.34 6.90 12.00
N ILE A 287 16.29 6.34 11.26
CA ILE A 287 15.99 5.33 10.22
C ILE A 287 15.45 4.06 10.89
N ASN A 288 16.17 3.57 11.90
CA ASN A 288 15.72 2.44 12.70
C ASN A 288 14.40 2.75 13.40
N LYS A 289 14.15 3.98 13.84
CA LYS A 289 12.88 4.38 14.46
C LYS A 289 11.70 4.06 13.54
N SER A 290 11.76 4.46 12.27
CA SER A 290 10.64 4.24 11.34
C SER A 290 10.28 2.75 11.17
N LEU A 291 11.27 1.88 10.91
CA LEU A 291 11.07 0.44 10.73
C LEU A 291 10.78 -0.29 12.05
N PHE A 292 11.41 0.13 13.15
CA PHE A 292 11.15 -0.39 14.48
C PHE A 292 9.70 -0.10 14.91
N THR A 293 9.22 1.12 14.70
CA THR A 293 7.82 1.49 14.94
C THR A 293 6.88 0.68 14.04
N LEU A 294 7.22 0.46 12.77
CA LEU A 294 6.43 -0.41 11.89
C LEU A 294 6.35 -1.84 12.45
N GLY A 295 7.46 -2.38 12.94
CA GLY A 295 7.47 -3.69 13.63
C GLY A 295 6.62 -3.72 14.91
N LYS A 296 6.60 -2.63 15.69
CA LYS A 296 5.71 -2.49 16.84
C LYS A 296 4.23 -2.46 16.44
N VAL A 297 3.90 -1.72 15.37
CA VAL A 297 2.53 -1.66 14.83
C VAL A 297 2.06 -3.06 14.41
N ILE A 298 2.85 -3.79 13.62
CA ILE A 298 2.50 -5.16 13.20
C ILE A 298 2.34 -6.08 14.42
N SER A 299 3.26 -6.01 15.39
CA SER A 299 3.19 -6.84 16.59
C SER A 299 1.96 -6.53 17.44
N SER A 300 1.61 -5.24 17.57
CA SER A 300 0.40 -4.78 18.27
C SER A 300 -0.88 -5.27 17.57
N LEU A 301 -0.93 -5.25 16.23
CA LEU A 301 -2.08 -5.72 15.47
C LEU A 301 -2.26 -7.24 15.51
N CYS A 302 -1.17 -7.99 15.71
CA CYS A 302 -1.22 -9.44 15.88
C CYS A 302 -1.65 -9.84 17.31
N ASP A 303 -1.40 -8.99 18.30
CA ASP A 303 -1.77 -9.24 19.70
C ASP A 303 -3.20 -8.77 19.98
N ARG A 304 -4.12 -9.72 20.20
CA ARG A 304 -5.53 -9.45 20.53
C ARG A 304 -5.71 -8.65 21.83
N LYS A 305 -4.70 -8.57 22.70
CA LYS A 305 -4.74 -7.80 23.95
C LYS A 305 -4.30 -6.35 23.79
N SER A 306 -3.67 -6.00 22.66
CA SER A 306 -3.20 -4.64 22.44
C SER A 306 -4.36 -3.74 22.04
N THR A 307 -4.57 -2.65 22.78
CA THR A 307 -5.68 -1.73 22.54
C THR A 307 -5.38 -0.62 21.53
N LYS A 308 -4.11 -0.31 21.25
CA LYS A 308 -3.75 0.76 20.31
C LYS A 308 -2.35 0.61 19.71
N ALA A 309 -2.28 0.49 18.39
CA ALA A 309 -1.02 0.47 17.67
C ALA A 309 -0.37 1.88 17.59
N PRO A 310 0.96 2.00 17.74
CA PRO A 310 1.67 3.29 17.87
C PRO A 310 1.98 3.96 16.51
N TYR A 311 0.97 4.13 15.65
CA TYR A 311 1.16 4.74 14.32
C TYR A 311 1.70 6.18 14.35
N ARG A 312 1.56 6.89 15.48
CA ARG A 312 1.99 8.28 15.59
C ARG A 312 3.51 8.42 15.79
N ASP A 313 4.19 7.34 16.15
CA ASP A 313 5.58 7.39 16.59
C ASP A 313 6.56 7.58 15.42
N SER A 314 6.16 7.32 14.17
CA SER A 314 6.98 7.61 12.98
C SER A 314 6.16 8.13 11.80
N LYS A 315 6.77 8.97 10.95
CA LYS A 315 6.11 9.47 9.73
C LYS A 315 5.74 8.34 8.76
N LEU A 316 6.58 7.31 8.67
CA LEU A 316 6.28 6.12 7.87
C LEU A 316 4.99 5.43 8.34
N THR A 317 4.86 5.17 9.64
CA THR A 317 3.67 4.50 10.18
C THR A 317 2.42 5.38 10.16
N GLN A 318 2.59 6.71 10.24
CA GLN A 318 1.49 7.64 9.97
C GLN A 318 0.95 7.47 8.54
N LEU A 319 1.84 7.44 7.54
CA LEU A 319 1.44 7.34 6.13
C LEU A 319 0.98 5.94 5.70
N LEU A 320 1.38 4.89 6.42
CA LEU A 320 0.96 3.51 6.17
C LEU A 320 -0.17 3.04 7.10
N MET A 321 -0.80 3.96 7.84
CA MET A 321 -1.88 3.64 8.78
C MET A 321 -3.06 2.92 8.10
N ASP A 322 -3.38 3.31 6.88
CA ASP A 322 -4.42 2.66 6.08
C ASP A 322 -4.00 1.28 5.54
N SER A 323 -2.69 1.06 5.43
CA SER A 323 -2.08 -0.11 4.80
C SER A 323 -1.88 -1.27 5.76
N ILE A 324 -1.63 -1.00 7.03
CA ILE A 324 -1.35 -2.04 8.03
C ILE A 324 -2.38 -1.94 9.15
N GLY A 325 -3.37 -2.84 9.14
CA GLY A 325 -4.51 -2.82 10.07
C GLY A 325 -5.63 -1.83 9.67
N GLY A 326 -5.59 -1.31 8.45
CA GLY A 326 -6.50 -0.27 7.96
C GLY A 326 -7.45 -0.77 6.85
N THR A 327 -7.71 0.10 5.88
CA THR A 327 -8.69 -0.09 4.80
C THR A 327 -8.09 -0.34 3.42
N SER A 328 -6.77 -0.57 3.34
CA SER A 328 -6.09 -0.88 2.09
C SER A 328 -5.97 -2.40 1.87
N LEU A 329 -6.03 -2.84 0.63
CA LEU A 329 -5.46 -4.12 0.20
C LEU A 329 -3.95 -4.02 0.36
N THR A 330 -3.28 -4.98 0.98
CA THR A 330 -1.85 -4.83 1.27
C THR A 330 -1.05 -6.08 1.00
N MET A 331 0.07 -5.87 0.31
CA MET A 331 1.05 -6.89 -0.04
C MET A 331 2.42 -6.49 0.49
N MET A 332 3.06 -7.42 1.20
CA MET A 332 4.47 -7.34 1.57
C MET A 332 5.30 -8.19 0.61
N LEU A 333 6.31 -7.58 -0.02
CA LEU A 333 7.35 -8.28 -0.75
C LEU A 333 8.61 -8.41 0.12
N ALA A 334 8.76 -9.56 0.75
CA ALA A 334 9.91 -9.89 1.60
C ALA A 334 11.11 -10.31 0.73
N CYS A 335 12.08 -9.42 0.59
CA CYS A 335 13.30 -9.65 -0.20
C CYS A 335 14.41 -10.20 0.71
N ILE A 336 15.02 -11.32 0.34
CA ILE A 336 16.07 -11.97 1.14
C ILE A 336 17.29 -12.38 0.28
N SER A 337 18.45 -12.49 0.93
CA SER A 337 19.66 -13.06 0.34
C SER A 337 19.76 -14.56 0.67
N PRO A 338 20.20 -15.39 -0.28
CA PRO A 338 20.47 -16.79 -0.01
C PRO A 338 21.84 -17.05 0.62
N SER A 339 22.71 -16.04 0.70
CA SER A 339 24.10 -16.23 1.14
C SER A 339 24.23 -16.47 2.64
N SER A 340 25.22 -17.28 3.01
CA SER A 340 25.57 -17.59 4.40
C SER A 340 25.94 -16.34 5.21
N GLY A 341 26.56 -15.33 4.59
CA GLY A 341 26.92 -14.07 5.24
C GLY A 341 25.71 -13.24 5.69
N HIS A 342 24.55 -13.41 5.03
CA HIS A 342 23.34 -12.63 5.28
C HIS A 342 22.22 -13.43 5.95
N ILE A 343 22.48 -14.69 6.35
CA ILE A 343 21.42 -15.62 6.75
C ILE A 343 20.64 -15.15 7.98
N GLN A 344 21.30 -14.50 8.94
CA GLN A 344 20.63 -13.96 10.13
C GLN A 344 19.62 -12.85 9.77
N GLU A 345 19.94 -11.99 8.80
CA GLU A 345 19.02 -10.94 8.34
C GLU A 345 17.89 -11.50 7.48
N SER A 346 18.18 -12.55 6.69
CA SER A 346 17.14 -13.31 5.97
C SER A 346 16.16 -13.96 6.94
N MET A 347 16.64 -14.60 8.02
CA MET A 347 15.78 -15.14 9.10
C MET A 347 14.91 -14.06 9.73
N ARG A 348 15.50 -12.92 10.13
CA ARG A 348 14.76 -11.80 10.73
C ARG A 348 13.67 -11.27 9.78
N THR A 349 13.97 -11.20 8.48
CA THR A 349 13.02 -10.78 7.45
C THR A 349 11.87 -11.77 7.34
N LEU A 350 12.15 -13.07 7.34
CA LEU A 350 11.13 -14.12 7.26
C LEU A 350 10.26 -14.19 8.53
N ASP A 351 10.84 -14.01 9.72
CA ASP A 351 10.10 -13.93 10.98
C ASP A 351 9.19 -12.69 11.04
N TYR A 352 9.66 -11.57 10.48
CA TYR A 352 8.86 -10.36 10.33
C TYR A 352 7.69 -10.59 9.36
N ALA A 353 7.98 -11.15 8.20
CA ALA A 353 6.99 -11.49 7.17
C ALA A 353 5.92 -12.47 7.71
N ASN A 354 6.34 -13.46 8.50
CA ASN A 354 5.46 -14.44 9.11
C ASN A 354 4.51 -13.83 10.15
N ARG A 355 4.91 -12.73 10.81
CA ARG A 355 4.00 -11.93 11.66
C ARG A 355 3.08 -11.07 10.80
N ALA A 356 3.63 -10.39 9.80
CA ALA A 356 2.87 -9.49 8.92
C ALA A 356 1.66 -10.19 8.27
N LYS A 357 1.81 -11.44 7.82
CA LYS A 357 0.70 -12.22 7.21
C LYS A 357 -0.50 -12.48 8.14
N SER A 358 -0.34 -12.25 9.44
CA SER A 358 -1.43 -12.40 10.43
C SER A 358 -2.22 -11.10 10.64
N VAL A 359 -1.73 -9.96 10.12
CA VAL A 359 -2.45 -8.68 10.18
C VAL A 359 -3.68 -8.74 9.28
N GLN A 360 -4.81 -8.26 9.80
CA GLN A 360 -6.07 -8.16 9.08
C GLN A 360 -6.38 -6.71 8.75
N ASN A 361 -6.65 -6.45 7.48
CA ASN A 361 -7.20 -5.21 6.97
C ASN A 361 -8.70 -5.38 6.68
N LYS A 362 -9.40 -4.27 6.53
CA LYS A 362 -10.82 -4.23 6.12
C LYS A 362 -10.97 -3.33 4.89
N PRO A 363 -10.63 -3.82 3.69
CA PRO A 363 -10.69 -3.03 2.48
C PRO A 363 -12.07 -2.43 2.22
N VAL A 364 -12.13 -1.15 1.87
CA VAL A 364 -13.40 -0.46 1.52
C VAL A 364 -13.27 0.26 0.20
N VAL A 365 -14.37 0.30 -0.56
CA VAL A 365 -14.48 1.13 -1.75
C VAL A 365 -14.62 2.59 -1.32
N LEU A 366 -13.74 3.45 -1.82
CA LEU A 366 -13.79 4.88 -1.56
C LEU A 366 -14.70 5.55 -2.59
N LEU A 367 -15.87 6.00 -2.14
CA LEU A 367 -16.82 6.74 -2.96
C LEU A 367 -16.66 8.26 -2.73
N ASP A 368 -17.13 9.05 -3.69
CA ASP A 368 -17.26 10.49 -3.50
C ASP A 368 -18.18 10.79 -2.28
N PRO A 369 -17.79 11.69 -1.36
CA PRO A 369 -18.58 11.96 -0.15
C PRO A 369 -20.03 12.36 -0.43
N GLY A 370 -20.28 13.10 -1.52
CA GLY A 370 -21.62 13.47 -1.92
C GLY A 370 -22.46 12.25 -2.33
N GLN A 371 -21.83 11.27 -2.98
CA GLN A 371 -22.50 10.01 -3.34
C GLN A 371 -22.74 9.11 -2.14
N THR A 372 -21.78 9.02 -1.20
CA THR A 372 -21.97 8.28 0.04
C THR A 372 -23.20 8.78 0.80
N MET A 373 -23.30 10.10 0.96
CA MET A 373 -24.47 10.72 1.60
C MET A 373 -25.77 10.43 0.83
N LEU A 374 -25.73 10.49 -0.50
CA LEU A 374 -26.90 10.23 -1.34
C LEU A 374 -27.36 8.76 -1.25
N GLU A 375 -26.42 7.81 -1.19
CA GLU A 375 -26.73 6.39 -0.97
C GLU A 375 -27.24 6.08 0.44
N GLU A 376 -26.75 6.79 1.45
CA GLU A 376 -27.24 6.69 2.83
C GLU A 376 -28.68 7.24 2.93
N LEU A 377 -28.92 8.43 2.40
CA LEU A 377 -30.26 9.04 2.36
C LEU A 377 -31.25 8.18 1.57
N ARG A 378 -30.83 7.56 0.44
CA ARG A 378 -31.70 6.65 -0.31
C ARG A 378 -32.11 5.43 0.51
N LYS A 379 -31.17 4.82 1.24
CA LYS A 379 -31.48 3.70 2.14
C LYS A 379 -32.41 4.12 3.27
N GLU A 380 -32.17 5.28 3.86
CA GLU A 380 -33.02 5.82 4.92
C GLU A 380 -34.44 6.10 4.41
N ILE A 381 -34.58 6.68 3.22
CA ILE A 381 -35.89 6.86 2.56
C ILE A 381 -36.58 5.52 2.33
N ASP A 382 -35.87 4.48 1.88
CA ASP A 382 -36.46 3.16 1.64
C ASP A 382 -36.92 2.49 2.93
N ILE A 383 -36.13 2.60 4.01
CA ILE A 383 -36.50 2.12 5.36
C ILE A 383 -37.74 2.88 5.85
N LEU A 384 -37.72 4.21 5.82
CA LEU A 384 -38.83 5.05 6.27
C LEU A 384 -40.11 4.81 5.45
N ARG A 385 -39.99 4.51 4.14
CA ARG A 385 -41.11 4.13 3.29
C ARG A 385 -41.66 2.75 3.64
N ALA A 386 -40.81 1.79 3.98
CA ALA A 386 -41.23 0.47 4.42
C ALA A 386 -41.93 0.54 5.79
N GLU A 387 -41.37 1.28 6.75
CA GLU A 387 -41.98 1.53 8.05
C GLU A 387 -43.33 2.27 7.91
N ASN A 388 -43.40 3.32 7.09
CA ASN A 388 -44.66 4.01 6.81
C ASN A 388 -45.71 3.06 6.24
N ARG A 389 -45.31 2.14 5.35
CA ARG A 389 -46.23 1.18 4.75
C ARG A 389 -46.79 0.22 5.81
N ALA A 390 -45.91 -0.33 6.64
CA ALA A 390 -46.30 -1.22 7.73
C ALA A 390 -47.21 -0.51 8.76
N LEU A 391 -46.90 0.74 9.11
CA LEU A 391 -47.72 1.55 10.01
C LEU A 391 -49.10 1.86 9.41
N LYS A 392 -49.17 2.18 8.11
CA LYS A 392 -50.44 2.39 7.41
C LYS A 392 -51.31 1.14 7.39
N GLU A 393 -50.73 -0.03 7.12
CA GLU A 393 -51.43 -1.32 7.15
C GLU A 393 -51.94 -1.65 8.57
N ALA A 394 -51.13 -1.42 9.60
CA ALA A 394 -51.52 -1.60 11.00
C ALA A 394 -52.64 -0.62 11.43
N LEU A 395 -52.57 0.64 11.01
CA LEU A 395 -53.58 1.65 11.30
C LEU A 395 -54.90 1.35 10.60
N GLN A 396 -54.85 0.88 9.35
CA GLN A 396 -56.04 0.47 8.60
C GLN A 396 -56.74 -0.73 9.25
N THR A 397 -55.99 -1.63 9.90
CA THR A 397 -56.54 -2.78 10.62
C THR A 397 -57.10 -2.41 11.99
N SER A 398 -56.46 -1.47 12.70
CA SER A 398 -56.81 -1.12 14.09
C SER A 398 -57.84 0.02 14.22
N ASN A 399 -57.87 0.96 13.28
CA ASN A 399 -58.82 2.08 13.28
C ASN A 399 -59.14 2.58 11.85
N PRO A 400 -60.02 1.87 11.12
CA PRO A 400 -60.32 2.16 9.73
C PRO A 400 -61.02 3.51 9.51
N GLU A 401 -61.81 4.00 10.47
CA GLU A 401 -62.48 5.31 10.39
C GLU A 401 -61.46 6.46 10.47
N LEU A 402 -60.48 6.36 11.36
CA LEU A 402 -59.40 7.33 11.46
C LEU A 402 -58.52 7.33 10.21
N TYR A 403 -58.21 6.14 9.66
CA TYR A 403 -57.45 6.00 8.42
C TYR A 403 -58.15 6.69 7.23
N ALA A 404 -59.47 6.55 7.11
CA ALA A 404 -60.26 7.19 6.05
C ALA A 404 -60.31 8.73 6.18
N SER A 405 -60.18 9.26 7.39
CA SER A 405 -60.15 10.71 7.66
C SER A 405 -58.80 11.38 7.36
N LEU A 406 -57.71 10.60 7.32
CA LEU A 406 -56.37 11.08 6.99
C LEU A 406 -56.22 11.10 5.46
N ASP A 407 -56.36 12.27 4.84
CA ASP A 407 -56.10 12.47 3.40
C ASP A 407 -54.59 12.34 3.09
N LEU A 408 -54.13 11.09 2.98
CA LEU A 408 -52.72 10.71 2.80
C LEU A 408 -52.26 10.76 1.34
N THR A 409 -52.93 11.54 0.49
CA THR A 409 -52.50 11.71 -0.91
C THR A 409 -51.17 12.48 -0.99
N PRO A 410 -50.24 12.13 -1.89
CA PRO A 410 -48.94 12.84 -2.01
C PRO A 410 -49.07 14.36 -2.21
N ARG A 411 -50.22 14.82 -2.72
CA ARG A 411 -50.55 16.23 -2.94
C ARG A 411 -50.85 17.01 -1.65
N SER A 412 -51.35 16.38 -0.59
CA SER A 412 -51.65 17.07 0.67
C SER A 412 -50.38 17.35 1.48
N LEU A 413 -49.41 16.42 1.46
CA LEU A 413 -48.13 16.54 2.17
C LEU A 413 -47.22 17.66 1.63
N LEU A 414 -47.22 17.91 0.31
CA LEU A 414 -46.42 18.98 -0.32
C LEU A 414 -47.00 20.40 -0.14
N ARG A 415 -48.24 20.53 0.36
CA ARG A 415 -48.85 21.85 0.62
C ARG A 415 -48.48 22.43 1.99
N GLY A 416 -48.02 21.60 2.94
CA GLY A 416 -47.71 22.04 4.30
C GLY A 416 -46.51 22.97 4.45
N GLU A 417 -45.65 23.10 3.42
CA GLU A 417 -44.44 23.96 3.49
C GLU A 417 -44.69 25.42 3.09
N LYS A 418 -45.87 25.78 2.56
CA LYS A 418 -46.13 27.15 2.06
C LYS A 418 -46.90 28.08 3.00
N GLU A 419 -47.36 27.62 4.16
CA GLU A 419 -48.16 28.44 5.10
C GLU A 419 -47.36 28.94 6.32
N GLY A 420 -46.06 29.18 6.16
CA GLY A 420 -45.17 29.67 7.23
C GLY A 420 -44.67 31.10 7.07
N GLY A 421 -45.30 31.94 6.23
CA GLY A 421 -44.81 33.29 5.94
C GLY A 421 -45.95 34.26 5.66
N ASP A 422 -46.59 34.73 6.73
CA ASP A 422 -47.02 36.13 6.91
C ASP A 422 -47.94 36.21 8.12
N ARG A 423 -47.48 36.86 9.18
CA ARG A 423 -48.34 37.66 10.06
C ARG A 423 -47.58 38.92 10.49
N PRO A 424 -48.30 40.05 10.59
CA PRO A 424 -47.79 41.41 10.41
C PRO A 424 -46.92 41.95 11.54
#